data_AF-A0A921ZG98-F1
#
_entry.id   AF-A0A921ZG98-F1
#
_cell.length_a   1.000
_cell.length_b   1.000
_cell.length_c   1.000
_cell.angle_alpha   90.00
_cell.angle_beta   90.00
_cell.angle_gamma   90.00
#
_symmetry.space_group_name_H-M   'P 1'
#
loop_
_entity.id
_entity.type
_entity.pdbx_description
1 polymer ?
#
loop_
_entity_poly.entity_id
_entity_poly.type
_entity_poly.pdbx_seq_one_letter_code
_entity_poly.pdbx_strand_id
1 'polypeptide(L)'
;MELERALEAGVSVIVIEPEPLGEETARWIYVGNLLHKVSVYSGLCGIASGLMWSSLVCAPFGIVSILCSGCYTLSWQWDPCCKYQEEKDRRHLSTLPMLSNLTSASPVVLVHTDNKKKIILHNTISIAAATVCLWRLYNTFK
;
A
#
# COMPACT_ATOMS: atom_id res chain seq x y z
N MET A 1 -6.93 -19.57 9.69
CA MET A 1 -6.14 -20.78 9.37
C MET A 1 -6.11 -21.14 7.88
N GLU A 2 -7.23 -21.47 7.19
CA GLU A 2 -7.12 -21.81 5.75
C GLU A 2 -6.68 -20.64 4.88
N LEU A 3 -7.25 -19.45 5.10
CA LEU A 3 -6.86 -18.23 4.40
C LEU A 3 -5.37 -17.90 4.61
N GLU A 4 -4.90 -17.91 5.86
CA GLU A 4 -3.49 -17.66 6.18
C GLU A 4 -2.57 -18.67 5.49
N ARG A 5 -2.92 -19.96 5.50
CA ARG A 5 -2.16 -20.99 4.79
C ARG A 5 -2.12 -20.75 3.28
N ALA A 6 -3.23 -20.31 2.68
CA ALA A 6 -3.27 -19.98 1.25
C ALA A 6 -2.39 -18.75 0.94
N LEU A 7 -2.44 -17.73 1.80
CA LEU A 7 -1.61 -16.53 1.69
C LEU A 7 -0.12 -16.85 1.81
N GLU A 8 0.27 -17.69 2.78
CA GLU A 8 1.64 -18.17 2.99
C GLU A 8 2.13 -19.05 1.84
N ALA A 9 1.25 -19.91 1.30
CA ALA A 9 1.56 -20.76 0.14
C ALA A 9 1.76 -19.96 -1.15
N GLY A 10 1.37 -18.67 -1.19
CA GLY A 10 1.60 -17.80 -2.34
C GLY A 10 0.82 -18.21 -3.59
N VAL A 11 -0.40 -18.74 -3.42
CA VAL A 11 -1.26 -19.14 -4.54
C VAL A 11 -1.62 -17.94 -5.42
N SER A 12 -1.86 -18.14 -6.71
CA SER A 12 -2.09 -17.03 -7.65
C SER A 12 -3.42 -16.29 -7.41
N VAL A 13 -4.46 -17.02 -7.00
CA VAL A 13 -5.81 -16.50 -6.78
C VAL A 13 -6.39 -17.12 -5.52
N ILE A 14 -6.96 -16.29 -4.65
CA ILE A 14 -7.68 -16.71 -3.44
C ILE A 14 -9.11 -16.19 -3.56
N VAL A 15 -10.08 -17.07 -3.33
CA VAL A 15 -11.49 -16.71 -3.27
C VAL A 15 -11.95 -16.86 -1.82
N ILE A 16 -12.47 -15.79 -1.25
CA ILE A 16 -12.99 -15.75 0.11
C ILE A 16 -14.51 -15.70 0.03
N GLU A 17 -15.17 -16.82 0.38
CA GLU A 17 -16.63 -16.93 0.35
C GLU A 17 -17.35 -16.20 1.49
N PRO A 18 -16.87 -16.23 2.76
CA PRO A 18 -17.47 -15.46 3.82
C PRO A 18 -17.24 -13.97 3.56
N GLU A 19 -18.29 -13.28 3.15
CA GLU A 19 -18.25 -11.85 2.81
C GLU A 19 -17.60 -11.00 3.92
N PRO A 20 -17.92 -11.18 5.23
CA PRO A 20 -17.29 -10.37 6.28
C PRO A 20 -15.77 -10.52 6.34
N LEU A 21 -15.26 -11.75 6.21
CA LEU A 21 -13.82 -12.02 6.23
C LEU A 21 -13.12 -11.46 4.98
N GLY A 22 -13.79 -11.60 3.83
CA GLY A 22 -13.32 -11.06 2.56
C GLY A 22 -13.19 -9.54 2.61
N GLU A 23 -14.22 -8.85 3.08
CA GLU A 23 -14.24 -7.40 3.19
C GLU A 23 -13.19 -6.88 4.18
N GLU A 24 -13.00 -7.53 5.31
CA GLU A 24 -11.95 -7.18 6.28
C GLU A 24 -10.56 -7.30 5.66
N THR A 25 -10.31 -8.39 4.94
CA THR A 25 -9.04 -8.63 4.24
C THR A 25 -8.81 -7.59 3.14
N ALA A 26 -9.84 -7.30 2.33
CA ALA A 26 -9.80 -6.27 1.29
C ALA A 26 -9.53 -4.88 1.88
N ARG A 27 -10.18 -4.54 3.00
CA ARG A 27 -9.97 -3.28 3.71
C ARG A 27 -8.54 -3.16 4.24
N TRP A 28 -7.99 -4.22 4.80
CA TRP A 28 -6.61 -4.25 5.28
C TRP A 28 -5.60 -3.99 4.14
N ILE A 29 -5.79 -4.65 2.99
CA ILE A 29 -5.00 -4.43 1.77
C ILE A 29 -5.18 -2.98 1.26
N TYR A 30 -6.40 -2.47 1.28
CA TYR A 30 -6.71 -1.10 0.88
C TYR A 30 -5.97 -0.07 1.73
N VAL A 31 -5.95 -0.23 3.06
CA VAL A 31 -5.22 0.68 3.97
C VAL A 31 -3.73 0.67 3.65
N GLY A 32 -3.12 -0.51 3.47
CA GLY A 32 -1.71 -0.60 3.06
C GLY A 32 -1.43 0.12 1.73
N ASN A 33 -2.31 -0.04 0.73
CA ASN A 33 -2.21 0.67 -0.55
C ASN A 33 -2.38 2.19 -0.41
N LEU A 34 -3.27 2.63 0.48
CA LEU A 34 -3.47 4.05 0.76
C LEU A 34 -2.20 4.66 1.37
N LEU A 35 -1.55 3.97 2.32
CA LEU A 35 -0.29 4.42 2.92
C LEU A 35 0.81 4.61 1.87
N HIS A 36 0.97 3.68 0.93
CA HIS A 36 1.88 3.85 -0.21
C HIS A 36 1.61 5.13 -0.98
N LYS A 37 0.36 5.35 -1.40
CA LYS A 37 -0.03 6.51 -2.21
C LYS A 37 0.18 7.81 -1.46
N VAL A 38 -0.27 7.89 -0.22
CA VAL A 38 -0.12 9.08 0.63
C VAL A 38 1.36 9.36 0.87
N SER A 39 2.17 8.34 1.14
CA SER A 39 3.62 8.48 1.31
C SER A 39 4.29 9.07 0.07
N VAL A 40 3.94 8.57 -1.12
CA VAL A 40 4.46 9.08 -2.41
C VAL A 40 4.03 10.53 -2.66
N TYR A 41 2.73 10.82 -2.60
CA TYR A 41 2.22 12.17 -2.92
C TYR A 41 2.73 13.22 -1.93
N SER A 42 2.70 12.92 -0.63
CA SER A 42 3.24 13.83 0.38
C SER A 42 4.75 14.02 0.22
N GLY A 43 5.51 12.96 -0.07
CA GLY A 43 6.96 13.06 -0.28
C GLY A 43 7.31 13.91 -1.50
N LEU A 44 6.60 13.74 -2.62
CA LEU A 44 6.77 14.58 -3.81
C LEU A 44 6.42 16.05 -3.53
N CYS A 45 5.32 16.32 -2.81
CA CYS A 45 4.98 17.67 -2.36
C CYS A 45 6.05 18.27 -1.44
N GLY A 46 6.62 17.47 -0.54
CA GLY A 46 7.74 17.85 0.33
C GLY A 46 8.97 18.25 -0.48
N ILE A 47 9.38 17.42 -1.44
CA ILE A 47 10.52 17.73 -2.32
C ILE A 47 10.26 19.01 -3.11
N ALA A 48 9.10 19.14 -3.76
CA ALA A 48 8.77 20.30 -4.58
C ALA A 48 8.73 21.60 -3.74
N SER A 49 8.06 21.58 -2.59
CA SER A 49 7.99 22.73 -1.68
C SER A 49 9.36 23.06 -1.07
N GLY A 50 10.19 22.07 -0.76
CA GLY A 50 11.56 22.27 -0.32
C GLY A 50 12.46 22.89 -1.40
N LEU A 51 12.20 22.66 -2.68
CA LEU A 51 12.98 23.26 -3.77
C LEU A 51 12.50 24.68 -4.11
N MET A 52 11.19 24.91 -4.17
CA MET A 52 10.59 26.15 -4.68
C MET A 52 10.20 27.17 -3.59
N TRP A 53 9.90 26.71 -2.38
CA TRP A 53 9.30 27.52 -1.32
C TRP A 53 10.12 27.49 -0.02
N SER A 54 9.51 27.95 1.08
CA SER A 54 10.12 28.00 2.41
C SER A 54 10.24 26.62 3.07
N SER A 55 11.31 26.44 3.85
CA SER A 55 11.63 25.22 4.61
C SER A 55 10.52 24.78 5.57
N LEU A 56 9.75 25.73 6.10
CA LEU A 56 8.64 25.46 7.03
C LEU A 56 7.45 24.75 6.36
N VAL A 57 7.27 24.93 5.05
CA VAL A 57 6.17 24.29 4.29
C VAL A 57 6.56 22.87 3.87
N CYS A 58 7.86 22.58 3.66
CA CYS A 58 8.38 21.24 3.35
C CYS A 58 8.16 20.23 4.47
N ALA A 59 8.46 20.66 5.71
CA ALA A 59 8.52 19.80 6.88
C ALA A 59 7.27 18.93 7.12
N PRO A 60 6.03 19.45 7.15
CA PRO A 60 4.85 18.61 7.39
C PRO A 60 4.64 17.55 6.31
N PHE A 61 4.91 17.86 5.04
CA PHE A 61 4.80 16.90 3.95
C PHE A 61 5.86 15.79 4.05
N GLY A 62 7.10 16.13 4.39
CA GLY A 62 8.16 15.17 4.65
C GLY A 62 7.83 14.24 5.83
N ILE A 63 7.31 14.79 6.93
CA ILE A 63 6.90 14.02 8.11
C ILE A 63 5.78 13.02 7.76
N VAL A 64 4.73 13.48 7.08
CA VAL A 64 3.63 12.59 6.65
C VAL A 64 4.16 11.46 5.76
N SER A 65 5.07 11.77 4.82
CA SER A 65 5.65 10.77 3.93
C SER A 65 6.37 9.67 4.70
N ILE A 66 7.23 10.06 5.65
CA ILE A 66 8.01 9.15 6.50
C ILE A 66 7.08 8.33 7.41
N LEU A 67 6.10 8.98 8.05
CA LEU A 67 5.17 8.28 8.94
C LEU A 67 4.35 7.24 8.18
N CYS A 68 3.82 7.58 6.99
CA CYS A 68 3.08 6.61 6.17
C CYS A 68 3.96 5.45 5.70
N SER A 69 5.21 5.73 5.27
CA SER A 69 6.19 4.69 4.91
C SER A 69 6.51 3.79 6.11
N GLY A 70 6.82 4.38 7.27
CA GLY A 70 7.14 3.64 8.49
C GLY A 70 5.96 2.79 9.00
N CYS A 71 4.75 3.34 9.02
CA CYS A 71 3.54 2.57 9.35
C CYS A 71 3.36 1.39 8.37
N TYR A 72 3.59 1.61 7.07
CA TYR A 72 3.53 0.52 6.10
C TYR A 72 4.59 -0.56 6.40
N THR A 73 5.83 -0.16 6.64
CA THR A 73 6.93 -1.06 6.99
C THR A 73 6.61 -1.89 8.23
N LEU A 74 6.14 -1.26 9.31
CA LEU A 74 5.87 -1.96 10.57
C LEU A 74 4.67 -2.92 10.49
N SER A 75 3.64 -2.55 9.73
CA SER A 75 2.38 -3.31 9.69
C SER A 75 2.24 -4.27 8.50
N TRP A 76 2.84 -3.97 7.35
CA TRP A 76 2.66 -4.75 6.11
C TRP A 76 3.94 -5.38 5.54
N GLN A 77 5.15 -5.04 6.00
CA GLN A 77 6.38 -5.59 5.39
C GLN A 77 6.43 -7.13 5.41
N TRP A 78 5.95 -7.73 6.50
CA TRP A 78 5.98 -9.17 6.71
C TRP A 78 4.61 -9.83 6.56
N ASP A 79 3.57 -9.04 6.32
CA ASP A 79 2.21 -9.54 6.15
C ASP A 79 2.04 -10.16 4.75
N PRO A 80 1.70 -11.46 4.64
CA PRO A 80 1.51 -12.09 3.35
C PRO A 80 0.31 -11.49 2.57
N CYS A 81 -0.65 -10.84 3.23
CA CYS A 81 -1.77 -10.15 2.55
C CYS A 81 -1.30 -9.03 1.63
N CYS A 82 -0.16 -8.38 1.93
CA CYS A 82 0.34 -7.25 1.12
C CYS A 82 0.78 -7.66 -0.30
N LYS A 83 0.94 -8.96 -0.54
CA LYS A 83 1.26 -9.56 -1.85
C LYS A 83 0.03 -9.83 -2.70
N TYR A 84 -1.16 -9.48 -2.21
CA TYR A 84 -2.40 -9.68 -2.93
C TYR A 84 -3.11 -8.35 -3.16
N GLN A 85 -3.95 -8.31 -4.18
CA GLN A 85 -4.82 -7.18 -4.49
C GLN A 85 -6.23 -7.70 -4.73
N GLU A 86 -7.21 -6.92 -4.27
CA GLU A 86 -8.62 -7.20 -4.54
C GLU A 86 -8.91 -7.01 -6.03
N GLU A 87 -9.41 -8.06 -6.67
CA GLU A 87 -9.86 -8.04 -8.05
C GLU A 87 -11.35 -7.67 -8.09
N LYS A 88 -11.66 -6.56 -8.77
CA LYS A 88 -13.03 -6.06 -8.94
C LYS A 88 -13.53 -6.19 -10.36
N ASP A 89 -12.66 -6.48 -11.32
CA ASP A 89 -13.08 -6.59 -12.72
C ASP A 89 -13.87 -7.87 -12.94
N ARG A 90 -15.20 -7.71 -13.03
CA ARG A 90 -16.14 -8.80 -13.28
C ARG A 90 -15.82 -9.60 -14.54
N ARG A 91 -15.18 -9.01 -15.57
CA ARG A 91 -14.81 -9.73 -16.79
C ARG A 91 -13.69 -10.71 -16.53
N HIS A 92 -12.68 -10.27 -15.77
CA HIS A 92 -11.58 -11.13 -15.37
C HIS A 92 -12.05 -12.24 -14.42
N LEU A 93 -12.94 -11.88 -13.48
CA LEU A 93 -13.58 -12.82 -12.56
C LEU A 93 -14.43 -13.88 -13.29
N SER A 94 -15.19 -13.48 -14.33
CA SER A 94 -16.01 -14.43 -15.10
C SER A 94 -15.20 -15.46 -15.90
N THR A 95 -13.90 -15.23 -16.08
CA THR A 95 -13.00 -16.19 -16.73
C THR A 95 -12.53 -17.28 -15.76
N LEU A 96 -12.72 -17.09 -14.45
CA LEU A 96 -12.32 -18.06 -13.43
C LEU A 96 -13.37 -19.18 -13.33
N PRO A 97 -13.04 -20.42 -13.75
CA PRO A 97 -14.01 -21.52 -13.79
C PRO A 97 -14.51 -21.96 -12.41
N MET A 98 -13.86 -21.48 -11.34
CA MET A 98 -14.19 -21.82 -9.95
C MET A 98 -15.37 -20.99 -9.39
N LEU A 99 -15.69 -19.85 -10.03
CA LEU A 99 -16.72 -18.93 -9.53
C LEU A 99 -18.15 -19.45 -9.71
N SER A 100 -18.36 -20.40 -10.63
CA SER A 100 -19.69 -20.97 -10.91
C SER A 100 -20.23 -21.89 -9.82
N ASN A 101 -19.39 -22.35 -8.90
CA ASN A 101 -19.74 -23.26 -7.81
C ASN A 101 -19.85 -22.56 -6.44
N LEU A 102 -19.72 -21.24 -6.39
CA LEU A 102 -19.71 -20.51 -5.13
C LEU A 102 -21.13 -20.32 -4.59
N THR A 103 -21.27 -20.50 -3.28
CA THR A 103 -22.57 -20.41 -2.60
C THR A 103 -22.93 -18.97 -2.22
N SER A 104 -21.95 -18.07 -2.21
CA SER A 104 -22.07 -16.67 -1.80
C SER A 104 -22.33 -15.73 -2.99
N ALA A 105 -23.22 -14.76 -2.82
CA ALA A 105 -23.64 -13.84 -3.89
C ALA A 105 -22.57 -12.80 -4.27
N SER A 106 -21.57 -12.55 -3.41
CA SER A 106 -20.50 -11.58 -3.64
C SER A 106 -19.17 -12.01 -2.99
N PRO A 107 -18.46 -13.00 -3.56
CA PRO A 107 -17.18 -13.45 -3.03
C PRO A 107 -16.09 -12.40 -3.27
N VAL A 108 -15.19 -12.22 -2.29
CA VAL A 108 -14.01 -11.37 -2.46
C VAL A 108 -12.89 -12.19 -3.09
N VAL A 109 -12.36 -11.72 -4.20
CA VAL A 109 -11.29 -12.39 -4.93
C VAL A 109 -10.01 -11.59 -4.82
N LEU A 110 -8.95 -12.26 -4.37
CA LEU A 110 -7.62 -11.72 -4.20
C LEU A 110 -6.69 -12.33 -5.24
N VAL A 111 -5.94 -11.49 -5.95
CA VAL A 111 -4.97 -11.90 -6.96
C VAL A 111 -3.57 -11.56 -6.50
N HIS A 112 -2.66 -12.52 -6.57
CA HIS A 112 -1.27 -12.33 -6.20
C HIS A 112 -0.61 -11.28 -7.12
N THR A 113 -0.07 -10.23 -6.52
CA THR A 113 0.54 -9.08 -7.19
C THR A 113 1.87 -8.75 -6.53
N ASP A 114 2.95 -8.66 -7.32
CA ASP A 114 4.25 -8.25 -6.80
C ASP A 114 4.23 -6.76 -6.38
N ASN A 115 4.36 -6.52 -5.08
CA ASN A 115 4.33 -5.19 -4.49
C ASN A 115 5.72 -4.55 -4.34
N LYS A 116 6.81 -5.22 -4.74
CA LYS A 116 8.19 -4.72 -4.58
C LYS A 116 8.40 -3.35 -5.19
N LYS A 117 7.81 -3.11 -6.37
CA LYS A 117 7.94 -1.82 -7.08
C LYS A 117 7.33 -0.67 -6.29
N LYS A 118 6.14 -0.86 -5.70
CA LYS A 118 5.52 0.18 -4.86
C LYS A 118 6.33 0.40 -3.59
N ILE A 119 6.87 -0.67 -3.01
CA ILE A 119 7.70 -0.60 -1.81
C ILE A 119 8.98 0.23 -2.06
N ILE A 120 9.69 -0.08 -3.15
CA ILE A 120 10.90 0.67 -3.53
C ILE A 120 10.54 2.13 -3.81
N LEU A 121 9.46 2.38 -4.55
CA LEU A 121 9.06 3.73 -4.95
C LEU A 121 8.75 4.63 -3.73
N HIS A 122 7.87 4.20 -2.82
CA HIS A 122 7.52 5.06 -1.69
C HIS A 122 8.69 5.24 -0.71
N ASN A 123 9.51 4.20 -0.47
CA ASN A 123 10.70 4.33 0.38
C ASN A 123 11.72 5.32 -0.20
N THR A 124 12.01 5.21 -1.50
CA THR A 124 12.97 6.13 -2.15
C THR A 124 12.48 7.58 -2.09
N ILE A 125 11.19 7.81 -2.34
CA ILE A 125 10.58 9.14 -2.27
C ILE A 125 10.57 9.67 -0.83
N SER A 126 10.21 8.87 0.16
CA SER A 126 10.22 9.28 1.57
C SER A 126 11.62 9.62 2.05
N ILE A 127 12.64 8.83 1.71
CA ILE A 127 14.04 9.13 2.04
C ILE A 127 14.47 10.43 1.38
N ALA A 128 14.20 10.61 0.09
CA ALA A 128 14.56 11.83 -0.63
C ALA A 128 13.87 13.07 -0.01
N ALA A 129 12.58 12.99 0.29
CA ALA A 129 11.84 14.06 0.94
C ALA A 129 12.41 14.40 2.33
N ALA A 130 12.75 13.38 3.13
CA ALA A 130 13.38 13.54 4.43
C ALA A 130 14.72 14.29 4.31
N THR A 131 15.58 13.86 3.38
CA THR A 131 16.89 14.49 3.15
C THR A 131 16.75 15.95 2.72
N VAL A 132 15.83 16.25 1.79
CA VAL A 132 15.58 17.63 1.33
C VAL A 132 15.06 18.52 2.45
N CYS A 133 14.07 18.06 3.22
CA CYS A 133 13.54 18.88 4.31
C CYS A 133 14.58 19.06 5.43
N LEU A 134 15.35 18.04 5.80
CA LEU A 134 16.43 18.17 6.79
C LEU A 134 17.51 19.14 6.34
N TRP A 135 17.95 19.05 5.09
CA TRP A 135 18.95 19.96 4.53
C TRP A 135 18.47 21.42 4.53
N ARG A 136 17.21 21.65 4.15
CA ARG A 136 16.61 23.00 4.16
C ARG A 136 16.44 23.56 5.57
N LEU A 137 16.00 22.73 6.52
CA LEU A 137 15.90 23.14 7.93
C LEU A 137 17.28 23.50 8.47
N TYR A 138 18.29 22.65 8.24
CA TYR A 138 19.67 22.92 8.66
C TYR A 138 20.18 24.26 8.10
N ASN A 139 19.96 24.54 6.82
CA ASN A 139 20.34 25.83 6.22
C ASN A 139 19.54 27.03 6.73
N THR A 140 18.35 26.82 7.30
CA THR A 140 17.53 27.92 7.86
C THR A 140 18.00 28.29 9.26
N PHE A 141 18.51 27.31 10.02
CA PHE A 141 18.98 27.50 11.40
C PHE A 141 20.49 27.77 11.52
N LYS A 142 21.22 27.68 10.42
CA LYS A 142 22.65 28.03 10.31
C LYS A 142 22.82 29.49 9.95
#